data_AF-M7N330-F1
#
_entry.id   AF-M7N330-F1
#
_cell.length_a   1.000
_cell.length_b   1.000
_cell.length_c   1.000
_cell.angle_alpha   90.00
_cell.angle_beta   90.00
_cell.angle_gamma   90.00
#
_symmetry.space_group_name_H-M   'P 1'
#
loop_
_entity.id
_entity.type
_entity.pdbx_description
1 polymer ?
#
loop_
_entity_poly.entity_id
_entity_poly.type
_entity_poly.pdbx_seq_one_letter_code
_entity_poly.pdbx_strand_id
1 'polypeptide(L)'
;MVVKLMATACILLMGSVLAAAQQLYPMRKFDRWGYIDGSGKWVIPPKYQMALDFHDGLAMVKDTYQGGEVWDFINEKGQKVIQSEYFGFGTFLKLFDYKVTILPHQHFSEGLIPASIQILDPNYRGEPVSGYLNKEGQLEIYGYYDKVGNFQDGMARVEKGGKAGFINRNGDWAIAPIFGAAGSFSNGLAPAQDYASGKWGFIDKKGKFVIAPQFSKARDFTNGLAAVWKDFKWGYIMPDGSFAIPLQYRAADSFSDGFAFVTTDKDAYFIDRHGNRAFDTGLYEKMCQSRAFVNGAALMSISPANRGCNPYRLVEDIVLVEDTNLLVYVNAQGEIFYRQDMEEYYSINKIRRP
;
A
#
# COMPACT_ATOMS: atom_id res chain seq x y z
N MET A 1 60.24 40.12 -12.58
CA MET A 1 58.81 39.94 -12.92
C MET A 1 58.77 38.86 -13.98
N VAL A 2 58.27 37.64 -13.77
CA VAL A 2 56.96 37.24 -13.22
C VAL A 2 57.12 35.88 -12.52
N VAL A 3 56.66 35.78 -11.28
CA VAL A 3 56.54 34.51 -10.53
C VAL A 3 55.21 33.87 -10.93
N LYS A 4 55.23 32.67 -11.52
CA LYS A 4 54.03 31.86 -11.75
C LYS A 4 53.68 31.12 -10.46
N LEU A 5 52.68 31.60 -9.73
CA LEU A 5 52.00 30.82 -8.70
C LEU A 5 51.20 29.69 -9.37
N MET A 6 51.55 28.43 -9.07
CA MET A 6 50.62 27.31 -9.25
C MET A 6 49.72 27.25 -8.02
N ALA A 7 48.45 27.63 -8.19
CA ALA A 7 47.41 27.35 -7.22
C ALA A 7 46.87 25.94 -7.47
N THR A 8 47.22 25.01 -6.59
CA THR A 8 46.64 23.66 -6.56
C THR A 8 45.21 23.77 -6.04
N ALA A 9 44.22 23.63 -6.92
CA ALA A 9 42.82 23.58 -6.54
C ALA A 9 42.52 22.22 -5.88
N CYS A 10 42.35 22.23 -4.56
CA CYS A 10 41.84 21.10 -3.80
C CYS A 10 40.32 21.01 -4.03
N ILE A 11 39.88 20.17 -4.97
CA ILE A 11 38.47 19.87 -5.18
C ILE A 11 38.02 18.96 -4.04
N LEU A 12 37.37 19.53 -3.02
CA LEU A 12 36.61 18.79 -2.02
C LEU A 12 35.37 18.20 -2.70
N LEU A 13 35.48 16.93 -3.12
CA LEU A 13 34.32 16.10 -3.43
C LEU A 13 33.60 15.79 -2.11
N MET A 14 32.68 16.68 -1.69
CA MET A 14 31.63 16.28 -0.75
C MET A 14 30.72 15.31 -1.48
N GLY A 15 30.97 14.02 -1.30
CA GLY A 15 30.02 12.98 -1.65
C GLY A 15 28.73 13.28 -0.91
N SER A 16 27.68 13.66 -1.65
CA SER A 16 26.32 13.65 -1.14
C SER A 16 25.97 12.20 -0.85
N VAL A 17 26.16 11.76 0.39
CA VAL A 17 25.42 10.63 0.90
C VAL A 17 23.96 11.06 0.79
N LEU A 18 23.23 10.49 -0.18
CA LEU A 18 21.78 10.55 -0.12
C LEU A 18 21.42 9.96 1.24
N ALA A 19 21.00 10.81 2.17
CA ALA A 19 20.38 10.33 3.39
C ALA A 19 19.22 9.46 2.94
N ALA A 20 19.30 8.16 3.21
CA ALA A 20 18.15 7.28 3.04
C ALA A 20 16.99 7.95 3.80
N ALA A 21 15.86 8.16 3.12
CA ALA A 21 14.68 8.73 3.74
C ALA A 21 14.40 8.01 5.05
N GLN A 22 14.14 8.75 6.12
CA GLN A 22 13.99 8.13 7.43
C GLN A 22 12.73 7.28 7.39
N GLN A 23 12.90 5.98 7.55
CA GLN A 23 11.80 5.05 7.47
C GLN A 23 10.96 5.12 8.75
N LEU A 24 9.68 5.42 8.58
CA LEU A 24 8.74 5.63 9.67
C LEU A 24 7.62 4.60 9.64
N TYR A 25 7.34 4.01 10.79
CA TYR A 25 6.34 2.97 10.95
C TYR A 25 5.17 3.48 11.80
N PRO A 26 3.92 3.40 11.34
CA PRO A 26 2.77 3.85 12.11
C PRO A 26 2.58 2.96 13.33
N MET A 27 2.37 3.57 14.48
CA MET A 27 2.16 2.81 15.71
C MET A 27 1.14 3.50 16.62
N ARG A 28 0.25 2.69 17.17
CA ARG A 28 -0.79 3.11 18.11
C ARG A 28 -0.27 3.03 19.54
N LYS A 29 -0.41 4.13 20.29
CA LYS A 29 -0.24 4.19 21.73
C LYS A 29 -1.44 4.87 22.40
N PHE A 30 -2.05 4.26 23.41
CA PHE A 30 -3.23 4.78 24.13
C PHE A 30 -4.36 5.31 23.20
N ASP A 31 -4.75 4.51 22.20
CA ASP A 31 -5.79 4.84 21.18
C ASP A 31 -5.45 6.04 20.26
N ARG A 32 -4.20 6.52 20.27
CA ARG A 32 -3.69 7.50 19.30
C ARG A 32 -2.56 6.90 18.48
N TRP A 33 -2.49 7.26 17.22
CA TRP A 33 -1.43 6.85 16.31
C TRP A 33 -0.35 7.92 16.21
N GLY A 34 0.89 7.47 16.10
CA GLY A 34 2.06 8.25 15.77
C GLY A 34 2.99 7.42 14.89
N TYR A 35 4.26 7.79 14.83
CA TYR A 35 5.26 7.11 14.03
C TYR A 35 6.55 6.89 14.80
N ILE A 36 7.08 5.68 14.71
CA ILE A 36 8.38 5.28 15.25
C ILE A 36 9.39 5.09 14.12
N ASP A 37 10.68 5.26 14.42
CA ASP A 37 11.77 4.86 13.53
C ASP A 37 12.11 3.37 13.67
N GLY A 38 13.06 2.88 12.87
CA GLY A 38 13.54 1.49 12.91
C GLY A 38 14.25 1.08 14.20
N SER A 39 14.51 2.01 15.14
CA SER A 39 14.99 1.70 16.50
C SER A 39 13.84 1.58 17.52
N GLY A 40 12.59 1.79 17.09
CA GLY A 40 11.42 1.81 17.95
C GLY A 40 11.18 3.15 18.65
N LYS A 41 11.95 4.20 18.33
CA LYS A 41 11.82 5.51 18.97
C LYS A 41 10.77 6.36 18.25
N TRP A 42 9.91 7.03 19.01
CA TRP A 42 8.93 7.98 18.46
C TRP A 42 9.62 9.14 17.74
N VAL A 43 9.30 9.29 16.46
CA VAL A 43 9.65 10.46 15.64
C VAL A 43 8.47 11.43 15.60
N ILE A 44 7.26 10.90 15.44
CA ILE A 44 6.00 11.65 15.56
C ILE A 44 5.23 11.05 16.73
N PRO A 45 5.10 11.75 17.87
CA PRO A 45 4.40 11.21 19.03
C PRO A 45 2.94 10.84 18.72
N PRO A 46 2.36 9.87 19.45
CA PRO A 46 0.96 9.46 19.30
C PRO A 46 0.02 10.65 19.48
N LYS A 47 -0.64 11.04 18.39
CA LYS A 47 -1.56 12.18 18.38
C LYS A 47 -2.65 12.10 17.35
N TYR A 48 -2.68 11.13 16.45
CA TYR A 48 -3.74 10.99 15.45
C TYR A 48 -4.76 9.93 15.88
N GLN A 49 -5.99 9.99 15.39
CA GLN A 49 -6.94 8.88 15.58
C GLN A 49 -6.60 7.71 14.67
N MET A 50 -6.01 7.97 13.50
CA MET A 50 -5.52 6.97 12.55
C MET A 50 -4.29 7.48 11.81
N ALA A 51 -3.40 6.57 11.43
CA ALA A 51 -2.19 6.88 10.68
C ALA A 51 -1.86 5.71 9.76
N LEU A 52 -1.55 6.01 8.50
CA LEU A 52 -1.17 5.01 7.49
C LEU A 52 0.32 5.03 7.21
N ASP A 53 0.81 4.05 6.45
CA ASP A 53 2.22 3.97 6.07
C ASP A 53 2.63 5.15 5.18
N PHE A 54 3.91 5.51 5.26
CA PHE A 54 4.50 6.49 4.35
C PHE A 54 4.71 5.88 2.97
N HIS A 55 4.21 6.57 1.95
CA HIS A 55 4.47 6.32 0.54
C HIS A 55 4.90 7.62 -0.13
N ASP A 56 5.98 7.58 -0.92
CA ASP A 56 6.47 8.75 -1.65
C ASP A 56 6.76 9.99 -0.76
N GLY A 57 7.12 9.75 0.52
CA GLY A 57 7.45 10.76 1.52
C GLY A 57 6.25 11.39 2.24
N LEU A 58 5.04 10.90 1.99
CA LEU A 58 3.81 11.37 2.62
C LEU A 58 3.04 10.21 3.26
N ALA A 59 2.38 10.48 4.38
CA ALA A 59 1.45 9.54 5.01
C ALA A 59 0.13 10.24 5.30
N MET A 60 -0.97 9.52 5.14
CA MET A 60 -2.28 10.03 5.48
C MET A 60 -2.59 9.75 6.95
N VAL A 61 -3.10 10.77 7.64
CA VAL A 61 -3.50 10.72 9.05
C VAL A 61 -4.91 11.25 9.22
N LYS A 62 -5.61 10.74 10.24
CA LYS A 62 -6.96 11.18 10.62
C LYS A 62 -6.94 11.80 12.00
N ASP A 63 -7.67 12.89 12.18
CA ASP A 63 -8.01 13.42 13.50
C ASP A 63 -9.43 14.01 13.50
N THR A 64 -9.90 14.48 14.66
CA THR A 64 -11.17 15.21 14.77
C THR A 64 -10.92 16.71 14.95
N TYR A 65 -11.58 17.55 14.15
CA TYR A 65 -11.58 18.99 14.32
C TYR A 65 -13.02 19.50 14.31
N GLN A 66 -13.41 20.26 15.36
CA GLN A 66 -14.77 20.82 15.51
C GLN A 66 -15.92 19.79 15.36
N GLY A 67 -15.68 18.53 15.71
CA GLY A 67 -16.68 17.45 15.62
C GLY A 67 -16.77 16.78 14.23
N GLY A 68 -15.98 17.23 13.25
CA GLY A 68 -15.81 16.57 11.96
C GLY A 68 -14.52 15.77 11.87
N GLU A 69 -14.55 14.67 11.12
CA GLU A 69 -13.34 13.92 10.77
C GLU A 69 -12.53 14.69 9.73
N VAL A 70 -11.24 14.89 9.99
CA VAL A 70 -10.32 15.55 9.06
C VAL A 70 -9.22 14.56 8.71
N TRP A 71 -8.98 14.36 7.42
CA TRP A 71 -7.82 13.64 6.95
C TRP A 71 -6.79 14.64 6.42
N ASP A 72 -5.52 14.39 6.70
CA ASP A 72 -4.41 15.22 6.24
C ASP A 72 -3.29 14.31 5.74
N PHE A 73 -2.53 14.78 4.76
CA PHE A 73 -1.23 14.21 4.44
C PHE A 73 -0.16 14.95 5.24
N ILE A 74 0.71 14.19 5.87
CA ILE A 74 1.87 14.70 6.60
C ILE A 74 3.17 14.22 5.95
N ASN A 75 4.22 15.02 6.08
CA ASN A 75 5.57 14.59 5.77
C ASN A 75 6.21 13.85 6.96
N GLU A 76 7.43 13.34 6.77
CA GLU A 76 8.20 12.60 7.78
C GLU A 76 8.49 13.40 9.07
N LYS A 77 8.36 14.73 9.04
CA LYS A 77 8.48 15.60 10.22
C LYS A 77 7.14 15.80 10.95
N GLY A 78 6.06 15.18 10.48
CA GLY A 78 4.71 15.35 10.99
C GLY A 78 4.05 16.69 10.63
N GLN A 79 4.60 17.39 9.63
CA GLN A 79 4.05 18.66 9.14
C GLN A 79 2.99 18.36 8.08
N LYS A 80 1.82 19.01 8.16
CA LYS A 80 0.74 18.87 7.18
C LYS A 80 1.18 19.44 5.83
N VAL A 81 0.92 18.71 4.76
CA VAL A 81 1.27 19.06 3.38
C VAL A 81 0.01 19.22 2.52
N ILE A 82 -0.94 18.29 2.62
CA ILE A 82 -2.20 18.31 1.84
C ILE A 82 -3.36 18.12 2.81
N GLN A 83 -4.43 18.91 2.69
CA GLN A 83 -5.70 18.67 3.37
C GLN A 83 -6.57 17.76 2.51
N SER A 84 -7.16 16.70 3.09
CA SER A 84 -7.90 15.68 2.31
C SER A 84 -9.19 16.18 1.68
N GLU A 85 -9.74 17.27 2.21
CA GLU A 85 -10.91 17.95 1.66
C GLU A 85 -10.51 19.37 1.31
N TYR A 86 -10.54 19.67 0.02
CA TYR A 86 -10.35 21.01 -0.52
C TYR A 86 -11.45 21.28 -1.56
N PHE A 87 -12.04 22.46 -1.49
CA PHE A 87 -12.95 22.97 -2.52
C PHE A 87 -12.11 23.51 -3.69
N GLY A 88 -12.08 22.77 -4.78
CA GLY A 88 -11.43 23.19 -6.01
C GLY A 88 -12.23 24.27 -6.73
N PHE A 89 -11.58 25.40 -7.04
CA PHE A 89 -12.11 26.38 -7.99
C PHE A 89 -11.30 26.32 -9.30
N GLY A 90 -11.89 25.68 -10.31
CA GLY A 90 -11.71 25.93 -11.75
C GLY A 90 -10.34 25.70 -12.42
N THR A 91 -10.19 24.57 -13.12
CA THR A 91 -9.82 24.43 -14.55
C THR A 91 -9.68 22.93 -14.89
N PHE A 92 -10.72 22.18 -15.27
CA PHE A 92 -11.37 22.00 -16.61
C PHE A 92 -12.91 22.01 -16.47
N LEU A 93 -13.42 21.89 -15.24
CA LEU A 93 -14.84 22.04 -14.88
C LEU A 93 -15.23 23.52 -14.75
N LYS A 94 -14.85 24.42 -15.67
CA LYS A 94 -15.17 25.87 -15.63
C LYS A 94 -16.69 26.21 -15.61
N LEU A 95 -17.55 25.22 -15.40
CA LEU A 95 -19.00 25.28 -15.35
C LEU A 95 -19.57 24.86 -13.98
N PHE A 96 -18.83 24.12 -13.16
CA PHE A 96 -19.36 23.51 -11.94
C PHE A 96 -18.37 23.51 -10.78
N ASP A 97 -18.86 23.83 -9.60
CA ASP A 97 -18.16 23.56 -8.34
C ASP A 97 -17.98 22.04 -8.16
N TYR A 98 -16.88 21.61 -7.54
CA TYR A 98 -16.63 20.19 -7.29
C TYR A 98 -15.95 19.95 -5.94
N LYS A 99 -16.22 18.77 -5.37
CA LYS A 99 -15.55 18.24 -4.18
C LYS A 99 -14.62 17.10 -4.60
N VAL A 100 -13.37 17.16 -4.17
CA VAL A 100 -12.41 16.06 -4.36
C VAL A 100 -12.31 15.29 -3.06
N THR A 101 -12.34 13.96 -3.16
CA THR A 101 -12.22 13.03 -2.04
C THR A 101 -11.12 12.02 -2.34
N ILE A 102 -10.12 11.96 -1.48
CA ILE A 102 -9.12 10.90 -1.46
C ILE A 102 -9.60 9.84 -0.47
N LEU A 103 -9.66 8.58 -0.90
CA LEU A 103 -10.10 7.48 -0.04
C LEU A 103 -8.97 7.04 0.89
N PRO A 104 -9.29 6.53 2.10
CA PRO A 104 -8.25 6.25 3.07
C PRO A 104 -7.18 5.25 2.65
N HIS A 105 -7.48 4.27 1.82
CA HIS A 105 -6.48 3.27 1.38
C HIS A 105 -5.62 3.74 0.19
N GLN A 106 -5.81 4.97 -0.31
CA GLN A 106 -5.06 5.49 -1.44
C GLN A 106 -3.72 6.08 -0.95
N HIS A 107 -2.70 5.90 -1.77
CA HIS A 107 -1.36 6.41 -1.50
C HIS A 107 -0.77 7.01 -2.76
N PHE A 108 0.19 7.92 -2.59
CA PHE A 108 0.96 8.44 -3.71
C PHE A 108 1.77 7.31 -4.34
N SER A 109 1.71 7.23 -5.66
CA SER A 109 2.53 6.33 -6.45
C SER A 109 2.98 7.03 -7.71
N GLU A 110 4.29 7.03 -7.94
CA GLU A 110 4.92 7.78 -9.01
C GLU A 110 4.51 9.27 -9.02
N GLY A 111 4.34 9.88 -7.84
CA GLY A 111 3.97 11.29 -7.69
C GLY A 111 2.49 11.65 -7.90
N LEU A 112 1.62 10.67 -8.13
CA LEU A 112 0.17 10.87 -8.28
C LEU A 112 -0.60 10.08 -7.23
N ILE A 113 -1.74 10.63 -6.76
CA ILE A 113 -2.68 9.92 -5.90
C ILE A 113 -4.06 9.87 -6.57
N PRO A 114 -4.71 8.69 -6.64
CA PRO A 114 -6.07 8.59 -7.12
C PRO A 114 -7.04 9.43 -6.26
N ALA A 115 -8.09 9.96 -6.88
CA ALA A 115 -9.10 10.74 -6.21
C ALA A 115 -10.49 10.59 -6.88
N SER A 116 -11.54 10.65 -6.06
CA SER A 116 -12.92 10.75 -6.52
C SER A 116 -13.33 12.22 -6.62
N ILE A 117 -14.07 12.58 -7.66
CA ILE A 117 -14.47 13.96 -7.95
C ILE A 117 -15.99 14.02 -8.04
N GLN A 118 -16.60 14.69 -7.07
CA GLN A 118 -18.04 14.93 -7.03
C GLN A 118 -18.34 16.32 -7.62
N ILE A 119 -19.11 16.36 -8.70
CA ILE A 119 -19.66 17.62 -9.24
C ILE A 119 -20.80 18.08 -8.34
N LEU A 120 -20.77 19.35 -7.93
CA LEU A 120 -21.69 19.95 -6.95
C LEU A 120 -22.86 20.71 -7.60
N ASP A 121 -23.04 20.60 -8.91
CA ASP A 121 -24.27 21.09 -9.56
C ASP A 121 -25.45 20.15 -9.26
N PRO A 122 -26.53 20.64 -8.62
CA PRO A 122 -27.74 19.85 -8.35
C PRO A 122 -28.38 19.20 -9.58
N ASN A 123 -28.15 19.78 -10.77
CA ASN A 123 -28.67 19.29 -12.04
C ASN A 123 -27.74 18.28 -12.72
N TYR A 124 -26.54 18.08 -12.19
CA TYR A 124 -25.63 17.09 -12.73
C TYR A 124 -26.23 15.68 -12.52
N ARG A 125 -26.37 14.97 -13.64
CA ARG A 125 -26.82 13.57 -13.71
C ARG A 125 -25.82 12.70 -14.47
N GLY A 126 -24.59 13.21 -14.63
CA GLY A 126 -23.55 12.54 -15.43
C GLY A 126 -22.82 11.44 -14.66
N GLU A 127 -21.88 10.82 -15.37
CA GLU A 127 -21.07 9.70 -14.87
C GLU A 127 -20.16 10.12 -13.71
N PRO A 128 -19.76 9.18 -12.84
CA PRO A 128 -18.73 9.43 -11.84
C PRO A 128 -17.47 10.01 -12.49
N VAL A 129 -16.92 11.04 -11.87
CA VAL A 129 -15.64 11.61 -12.29
C VAL A 129 -14.59 11.14 -11.29
N SER A 130 -13.52 10.54 -11.80
CA SER A 130 -12.37 10.19 -11.00
C SER A 130 -11.10 10.66 -11.68
N GLY A 131 -10.01 10.76 -10.92
CA GLY A 131 -8.77 11.30 -11.43
C GLY A 131 -7.60 11.15 -10.48
N TYR A 132 -6.61 12.02 -10.66
CA TYR A 132 -5.34 11.98 -9.99
C TYR A 132 -4.90 13.38 -9.59
N LEU A 133 -4.46 13.51 -8.34
CA LEU A 133 -3.83 14.71 -7.83
C LEU A 133 -2.31 14.54 -7.79
N ASN A 134 -1.57 15.62 -7.98
CA ASN A 134 -0.14 15.66 -7.70
C ASN A 134 0.16 15.94 -6.22
N LYS A 135 1.45 16.00 -5.86
CA LYS A 135 1.90 16.19 -4.47
C LYS A 135 1.57 17.57 -3.91
N GLU A 136 1.25 18.52 -4.78
CA GLU A 136 0.77 19.85 -4.44
C GLU A 136 -0.76 19.90 -4.28
N GLY A 137 -1.46 18.76 -4.47
CA GLY A 137 -2.92 18.65 -4.37
C GLY A 137 -3.67 19.13 -5.61
N GLN A 138 -2.97 19.39 -6.72
CA GLN A 138 -3.57 19.88 -7.97
C GLN A 138 -4.07 18.71 -8.82
N LEU A 139 -5.24 18.86 -9.43
CA LEU A 139 -5.82 17.86 -10.31
C LEU A 139 -5.08 17.82 -11.67
N GLU A 140 -4.41 16.70 -11.96
CA GLU A 140 -3.62 16.54 -13.19
C GLU A 140 -4.33 15.69 -14.26
N ILE A 141 -4.93 14.57 -13.87
CA ILE A 141 -5.57 13.61 -14.80
C ILE A 141 -6.97 13.30 -14.29
N TYR A 142 -7.96 13.27 -15.18
CA TYR A 142 -9.34 12.94 -14.81
C TYR A 142 -10.19 12.66 -16.03
N GLY A 143 -11.27 11.95 -15.78
CA GLY A 143 -12.27 11.65 -16.78
C GLY A 143 -13.49 11.00 -16.16
N TYR A 144 -14.46 10.68 -17.01
CA TYR A 144 -15.61 9.88 -16.63
C TYR A 144 -15.16 8.42 -16.48
N TYR A 145 -14.86 8.06 -15.25
CA TYR A 145 -14.31 6.77 -14.82
C TYR A 145 -15.06 6.29 -13.59
N ASP A 146 -15.43 5.00 -13.60
CA ASP A 146 -16.09 4.36 -12.46
C ASP A 146 -15.12 4.26 -11.27
N LYS A 147 -13.87 3.90 -11.56
CA LYS A 147 -12.79 3.77 -10.57
C LYS A 147 -11.42 3.93 -11.21
N VAL A 148 -10.46 4.42 -10.43
CA VAL A 148 -9.06 4.57 -10.80
C VAL A 148 -8.16 3.86 -9.78
N GLY A 149 -7.11 3.20 -10.25
CA GLY A 149 -6.05 2.60 -9.43
C GLY A 149 -4.77 3.44 -9.45
N ASN A 150 -3.77 3.04 -8.66
CA ASN A 150 -2.47 3.72 -8.61
C ASN A 150 -1.72 3.61 -9.94
N PHE A 151 -0.88 4.61 -10.23
CA PHE A 151 0.11 4.50 -11.30
C PHE A 151 1.23 3.57 -10.87
N GLN A 152 1.51 2.55 -11.67
CA GLN A 152 2.68 1.69 -11.54
C GLN A 152 3.18 1.34 -12.93
N ASP A 153 4.50 1.35 -13.10
CA ASP A 153 5.14 1.10 -14.39
C ASP A 153 4.68 2.09 -15.48
N GLY A 154 4.35 3.32 -15.10
CA GLY A 154 3.90 4.40 -15.99
C GLY A 154 2.47 4.23 -16.51
N MET A 155 1.69 3.29 -15.98
CA MET A 155 0.30 3.04 -16.36
C MET A 155 -0.58 2.92 -15.11
N ALA A 156 -1.86 3.27 -15.23
CA ALA A 156 -2.82 3.08 -14.16
C ALA A 156 -4.04 2.31 -14.64
N ARG A 157 -4.52 1.35 -13.83
CA ARG A 157 -5.78 0.66 -14.10
C ARG A 157 -6.94 1.65 -13.94
N VAL A 158 -7.84 1.65 -14.91
CA VAL A 158 -9.08 2.43 -14.88
C VAL A 158 -10.26 1.56 -15.24
N GLU A 159 -11.32 1.66 -14.46
CA GLU A 159 -12.59 0.97 -14.69
C GLU A 159 -13.59 1.94 -15.35
N LYS A 160 -14.21 1.49 -16.44
CA LYS A 160 -15.24 2.23 -17.15
C LYS A 160 -16.25 1.27 -17.78
N GLY A 161 -17.54 1.50 -17.54
CA GLY A 161 -18.61 0.66 -18.06
C GLY A 161 -18.52 -0.78 -17.55
N GLY A 162 -18.05 -0.95 -16.31
CA GLY A 162 -17.87 -2.27 -15.69
C GLY A 162 -16.75 -3.13 -16.28
N LYS A 163 -15.83 -2.53 -17.06
CA LYS A 163 -14.62 -3.18 -17.59
C LYS A 163 -13.37 -2.43 -17.17
N ALA A 164 -12.28 -3.15 -17.02
CA ALA A 164 -10.97 -2.60 -16.73
C ALA A 164 -10.16 -2.37 -18.02
N GLY A 165 -9.48 -1.23 -18.08
CA GLY A 165 -8.45 -0.86 -19.04
C GLY A 165 -7.31 -0.12 -18.35
N PHE A 166 -6.45 0.52 -19.12
CA PHE A 166 -5.29 1.24 -18.58
C PHE A 166 -5.05 2.56 -19.30
N ILE A 167 -4.76 3.59 -18.51
CA ILE A 167 -4.34 4.90 -19.00
C ILE A 167 -2.84 5.10 -18.81
N ASN A 168 -2.24 5.95 -19.64
CA ASN A 168 -0.87 6.43 -19.48
C ASN A 168 -0.82 7.71 -18.62
N ARG A 169 0.38 8.26 -18.43
CA ARG A 169 0.64 9.49 -17.65
C ARG A 169 0.04 10.77 -18.25
N ASN A 170 -0.42 10.73 -19.49
CA ASN A 170 -1.13 11.85 -20.11
C ASN A 170 -2.66 11.75 -19.92
N GLY A 171 -3.16 10.65 -19.33
CA GLY A 171 -4.58 10.36 -19.23
C GLY A 171 -5.18 9.65 -20.45
N ASP A 172 -4.37 9.35 -21.47
CA ASP A 172 -4.85 8.65 -22.66
C ASP A 172 -4.95 7.15 -22.41
N TRP A 173 -5.95 6.49 -23.03
CA TRP A 173 -6.06 5.04 -23.02
C TRP A 173 -4.86 4.40 -23.73
N ALA A 174 -4.00 3.74 -22.96
CA ALA A 174 -2.97 2.86 -23.48
C ALA A 174 -3.54 1.47 -23.83
N ILE A 175 -4.52 1.01 -23.04
CA ILE A 175 -5.30 -0.20 -23.30
C ILE A 175 -6.76 0.12 -23.00
N ALA A 176 -7.64 0.01 -24.00
CA ALA A 176 -9.06 0.28 -23.81
C ALA A 176 -9.72 -0.66 -22.77
N PRO A 177 -10.85 -0.28 -22.13
CA PRO A 177 -11.58 -1.13 -21.19
C PRO A 177 -12.16 -2.38 -21.85
N ILE A 178 -11.45 -3.51 -21.72
CA ILE A 178 -11.84 -4.78 -22.33
C ILE A 178 -11.82 -5.96 -21.36
N PHE A 179 -11.15 -5.83 -20.21
CA PHE A 179 -11.02 -6.90 -19.22
C PHE A 179 -12.16 -6.86 -18.19
N GLY A 180 -12.51 -8.01 -17.62
CA GLY A 180 -13.49 -8.04 -16.51
C GLY A 180 -12.97 -7.41 -15.23
N ALA A 181 -11.67 -7.57 -14.98
CA ALA A 181 -10.94 -6.94 -13.92
C ALA A 181 -9.45 -6.94 -14.29
N ALA A 182 -8.66 -6.09 -13.65
CA ALA A 182 -7.22 -6.13 -13.77
C ALA A 182 -6.54 -5.70 -12.46
N GLY A 183 -5.29 -6.07 -12.29
CA GLY A 183 -4.41 -5.54 -11.26
C GLY A 183 -3.51 -4.43 -11.80
N SER A 184 -2.44 -4.15 -11.08
CA SER A 184 -1.46 -3.11 -11.45
C SER A 184 -0.35 -3.68 -12.33
N PHE A 185 0.25 -2.84 -13.17
CA PHE A 185 1.46 -3.22 -13.90
C PHE A 185 2.66 -3.23 -12.97
N SER A 186 3.51 -4.24 -13.13
CA SER A 186 4.79 -4.36 -12.45
C SER A 186 5.75 -5.14 -13.32
N ASN A 187 6.92 -4.56 -13.60
CA ASN A 187 7.91 -5.12 -14.51
C ASN A 187 7.33 -5.53 -15.87
N GLY A 188 6.42 -4.72 -16.40
CA GLY A 188 5.82 -4.88 -17.72
C GLY A 188 4.63 -5.83 -17.82
N LEU A 189 4.22 -6.47 -16.72
CA LEU A 189 3.07 -7.38 -16.68
C LEU A 189 2.01 -6.92 -15.67
N ALA A 190 0.74 -7.18 -15.98
CA ALA A 190 -0.38 -7.01 -15.05
C ALA A 190 -1.27 -8.25 -15.06
N PRO A 191 -1.83 -8.71 -13.93
CA PRO A 191 -2.87 -9.72 -13.95
C PRO A 191 -4.15 -9.12 -14.55
N ALA A 192 -4.80 -9.84 -15.45
CA ALA A 192 -6.06 -9.43 -16.03
C ALA A 192 -7.02 -10.62 -16.12
N GLN A 193 -8.30 -10.34 -15.85
CA GLN A 193 -9.37 -11.30 -15.99
C GLN A 193 -9.95 -11.21 -17.40
N ASP A 194 -9.89 -12.32 -18.12
CA ASP A 194 -10.61 -12.45 -19.37
C ASP A 194 -12.11 -12.38 -19.11
N TYR A 195 -12.78 -11.44 -19.79
CA TYR A 195 -14.20 -11.14 -19.55
C TYR A 195 -15.10 -12.33 -19.88
N ALA A 196 -14.75 -13.12 -20.91
CA ALA A 196 -15.59 -14.22 -21.37
C ALA A 196 -15.50 -15.46 -20.46
N SER A 197 -14.29 -15.85 -20.06
CA SER A 197 -14.07 -17.03 -19.22
C SER A 197 -14.14 -16.76 -17.72
N GLY A 198 -13.97 -15.50 -17.30
CA GLY A 198 -13.80 -15.12 -15.89
C GLY A 198 -12.50 -15.62 -15.26
N LYS A 199 -11.56 -16.17 -16.06
CA LYS A 199 -10.26 -16.64 -15.59
C LYS A 199 -9.22 -15.53 -15.67
N TRP A 200 -8.24 -15.61 -14.78
CA TRP A 200 -7.12 -14.70 -14.70
C TRP A 200 -5.92 -15.24 -15.47
N GLY A 201 -5.29 -14.36 -16.23
CA GLY A 201 -3.98 -14.51 -16.86
C GLY A 201 -3.14 -13.26 -16.61
N PHE A 202 -2.07 -13.08 -17.38
CA PHE A 202 -1.22 -11.89 -17.30
C PHE A 202 -1.01 -11.29 -18.67
N ILE A 203 -1.17 -9.97 -18.75
CA ILE A 203 -1.06 -9.18 -19.97
C ILE A 203 0.23 -8.37 -20.00
N ASP A 204 0.75 -8.12 -21.20
CA ASP A 204 1.80 -7.13 -21.43
C ASP A 204 1.23 -5.70 -21.52
N LYS A 205 2.11 -4.70 -21.65
CA LYS A 205 1.73 -3.27 -21.82
C LYS A 205 0.94 -2.98 -23.11
N LYS A 206 0.79 -3.94 -24.01
CA LYS A 206 -0.06 -3.84 -25.22
C LYS A 206 -1.44 -4.48 -25.00
N GLY A 207 -1.70 -5.02 -23.81
CA GLY A 207 -2.95 -5.69 -23.46
C GLY A 207 -3.05 -7.12 -23.97
N LYS A 208 -1.96 -7.72 -24.44
CA LYS A 208 -1.96 -9.11 -24.91
C LYS A 208 -1.64 -10.05 -23.75
N PHE A 209 -2.44 -11.10 -23.59
CA PHE A 209 -2.11 -12.18 -22.65
C PHE A 209 -0.79 -12.86 -23.05
N VAL A 210 0.23 -12.74 -22.20
CA VAL A 210 1.48 -13.49 -22.29
C VAL A 210 1.42 -14.77 -21.46
N ILE A 211 0.63 -14.77 -20.38
CA ILE A 211 0.21 -15.96 -19.66
C ILE A 211 -1.29 -16.08 -19.86
N ALA A 212 -1.70 -17.15 -20.55
CA ALA A 212 -3.10 -17.36 -20.89
C ALA A 212 -3.99 -17.42 -19.64
N PRO A 213 -5.25 -16.92 -19.72
CA PRO A 213 -6.22 -17.05 -18.64
C PRO A 213 -6.42 -18.51 -18.22
N GLN A 214 -6.03 -18.85 -16.99
CA GLN A 214 -6.14 -20.22 -16.47
C GLN A 214 -6.32 -20.28 -14.94
N PHE A 215 -6.06 -19.18 -14.24
CA PHE A 215 -6.17 -19.11 -12.79
C PHE A 215 -7.57 -18.62 -12.41
N SER A 216 -8.08 -19.01 -11.24
CA SER A 216 -9.35 -18.41 -10.79
C SER A 216 -9.13 -17.11 -10.00
N LYS A 217 -7.91 -16.87 -9.49
CA LYS A 217 -7.45 -15.57 -8.97
C LYS A 217 -5.97 -15.39 -9.29
N ALA A 218 -5.55 -14.14 -9.50
CA ALA A 218 -4.15 -13.76 -9.62
C ALA A 218 -3.93 -12.43 -8.90
N ARG A 219 -2.73 -12.24 -8.33
CA ARG A 219 -2.26 -10.96 -7.78
C ARG A 219 -1.17 -10.37 -8.65
N ASP A 220 -0.87 -9.10 -8.40
CA ASP A 220 0.15 -8.34 -9.10
C ASP A 220 1.54 -8.98 -8.92
N PHE A 221 2.40 -8.82 -9.93
CA PHE A 221 3.80 -9.17 -9.77
C PHE A 221 4.45 -8.23 -8.76
N THR A 222 5.10 -8.79 -7.76
CA THR A 222 5.80 -8.05 -6.70
C THR A 222 7.06 -8.81 -6.35
N ASN A 223 8.19 -8.11 -6.22
CA ASN A 223 9.52 -8.75 -6.12
C ASN A 223 9.73 -9.88 -7.15
N GLY A 224 9.23 -9.70 -8.38
CA GLY A 224 9.37 -10.67 -9.48
C GLY A 224 8.53 -11.95 -9.38
N LEU A 225 7.60 -12.07 -8.44
CA LEU A 225 6.68 -13.21 -8.33
C LEU A 225 5.23 -12.75 -8.24
N ALA A 226 4.28 -13.56 -8.71
CA ALA A 226 2.86 -13.32 -8.58
C ALA A 226 2.16 -14.50 -7.88
N ALA A 227 1.35 -14.21 -6.86
CA ALA A 227 0.53 -15.22 -6.22
C ALA A 227 -0.66 -15.56 -7.12
N VAL A 228 -0.87 -16.85 -7.39
CA VAL A 228 -1.98 -17.36 -8.20
C VAL A 228 -2.75 -18.46 -7.48
N TRP A 229 -4.06 -18.50 -7.69
CA TRP A 229 -4.95 -19.49 -7.11
C TRP A 229 -5.50 -20.43 -8.18
N LYS A 230 -5.19 -21.71 -8.03
CA LYS A 230 -5.59 -22.82 -8.91
C LYS A 230 -5.72 -24.08 -8.06
N ASP A 231 -6.67 -24.94 -8.40
CA ASP A 231 -6.90 -26.22 -7.71
C ASP A 231 -7.02 -26.09 -6.18
N PHE A 232 -7.76 -25.05 -5.76
CA PHE A 232 -8.05 -24.73 -4.35
C PHE A 232 -6.86 -24.33 -3.48
N LYS A 233 -5.68 -24.14 -4.05
CA LYS A 233 -4.46 -23.73 -3.34
C LYS A 233 -3.83 -22.50 -4.00
N TRP A 234 -3.08 -21.74 -3.21
CA TRP A 234 -2.20 -20.69 -3.69
C TRP A 234 -0.79 -21.23 -3.93
N GLY A 235 -0.15 -20.68 -4.95
CA GLY A 235 1.28 -20.82 -5.25
C GLY A 235 1.80 -19.54 -5.91
N TYR A 236 3.06 -19.54 -6.32
CA TYR A 236 3.71 -18.37 -6.91
C TYR A 236 4.33 -18.70 -8.25
N ILE A 237 4.11 -17.82 -9.23
CA ILE A 237 4.66 -17.96 -10.58
C ILE A 237 5.70 -16.88 -10.89
N MET A 238 6.60 -17.22 -11.79
CA MET A 238 7.53 -16.30 -12.45
C MET A 238 6.86 -15.59 -13.63
N PRO A 239 7.47 -14.51 -14.18
CA PRO A 239 6.93 -13.77 -15.33
C PRO A 239 6.72 -14.60 -16.61
N ASP A 240 7.39 -15.74 -16.75
CA ASP A 240 7.21 -16.68 -17.85
C ASP A 240 6.02 -17.64 -17.64
N GLY A 241 5.35 -17.57 -16.50
CA GLY A 241 4.20 -18.41 -16.13
C GLY A 241 4.55 -19.73 -15.45
N SER A 242 5.84 -20.05 -15.30
CA SER A 242 6.27 -21.24 -14.55
C SER A 242 6.14 -21.03 -13.04
N PHE A 243 5.89 -22.11 -12.29
CA PHE A 243 5.79 -22.03 -10.83
C PHE A 243 7.18 -21.91 -10.20
N ALA A 244 7.44 -20.79 -9.51
CA ALA A 244 8.57 -20.67 -8.59
C ALA A 244 8.30 -21.45 -7.29
N ILE A 245 7.05 -21.40 -6.82
CA ILE A 245 6.60 -22.07 -5.60
C ILE A 245 5.29 -22.81 -5.93
N PRO A 246 5.23 -24.15 -5.77
CA PRO A 246 4.06 -24.94 -6.12
C PRO A 246 2.79 -24.54 -5.38
N LEU A 247 1.63 -24.95 -5.92
CA LEU A 247 0.31 -24.79 -5.30
C LEU A 247 0.22 -25.62 -4.01
N GLN A 248 0.35 -24.98 -2.85
CA GLN A 248 0.36 -25.69 -1.56
C GLN A 248 -0.28 -24.92 -0.40
N TYR A 249 -0.45 -23.60 -0.53
CA TYR A 249 -0.94 -22.75 0.56
C TYR A 249 -2.45 -22.57 0.54
N ARG A 250 -3.05 -22.45 1.73
CA ARG A 250 -4.47 -22.11 1.90
C ARG A 250 -4.71 -20.63 1.65
N ALA A 251 -3.81 -19.77 2.12
CA ALA A 251 -3.73 -18.35 1.77
C ALA A 251 -2.27 -17.98 1.55
N ALA A 252 -2.04 -17.00 0.68
CA ALA A 252 -0.72 -16.51 0.34
C ALA A 252 -0.87 -15.03 0.03
N ASP A 253 -0.02 -14.15 0.56
CA ASP A 253 -0.01 -12.73 0.22
C ASP A 253 0.94 -12.44 -0.94
N SER A 254 0.86 -11.24 -1.51
CA SER A 254 1.87 -10.76 -2.46
C SER A 254 3.24 -10.67 -1.77
N PHE A 255 4.31 -10.85 -2.53
CA PHE A 255 5.65 -10.58 -1.99
C PHE A 255 5.80 -9.08 -1.74
N SER A 256 6.51 -8.73 -0.67
CA SER A 256 6.93 -7.37 -0.40
C SER A 256 8.23 -7.43 0.38
N ASP A 257 9.19 -6.58 0.03
CA ASP A 257 10.57 -6.60 0.55
C ASP A 257 11.21 -8.00 0.59
N GLY A 258 10.88 -8.84 -0.39
CA GLY A 258 11.45 -10.19 -0.53
C GLY A 258 10.76 -11.28 0.29
N PHE A 259 9.73 -10.96 1.06
CA PHE A 259 8.98 -11.91 1.87
C PHE A 259 7.49 -11.94 1.52
N ALA A 260 6.84 -13.07 1.75
CA ALA A 260 5.39 -13.18 1.69
C ALA A 260 4.85 -13.94 2.89
N PHE A 261 3.72 -13.52 3.42
CA PHE A 261 3.02 -14.25 4.47
C PHE A 261 2.14 -15.34 3.83
N VAL A 262 2.22 -16.56 4.35
CA VAL A 262 1.44 -17.70 3.85
C VAL A 262 0.82 -18.48 5.00
N THR A 263 -0.29 -19.16 4.69
CA THR A 263 -0.97 -20.06 5.63
C THR A 263 -1.12 -21.45 5.04
N THR A 264 -0.95 -22.44 5.89
CA THR A 264 -1.22 -23.86 5.65
C THR A 264 -2.39 -24.30 6.53
N ASP A 265 -2.71 -25.59 6.52
CA ASP A 265 -3.74 -26.14 7.41
C ASP A 265 -3.31 -26.20 8.88
N LYS A 266 -2.00 -26.06 9.17
CA LYS A 266 -1.42 -26.16 10.53
C LYS A 266 -0.91 -24.81 11.04
N ASP A 267 -0.15 -24.12 10.19
CA ASP A 267 0.65 -22.96 10.58
C ASP A 267 0.57 -21.80 9.58
N ALA A 268 0.96 -20.63 10.07
CA ALA A 268 1.15 -19.41 9.30
C ALA A 268 2.58 -18.89 9.51
N TYR A 269 3.25 -18.49 8.43
CA TYR A 269 4.65 -18.07 8.48
C TYR A 269 5.02 -17.20 7.27
N PHE A 270 6.14 -16.51 7.37
CA PHE A 270 6.75 -15.85 6.23
C PHE A 270 7.58 -16.82 5.40
N ILE A 271 7.63 -16.60 4.10
CA ILE A 271 8.51 -17.29 3.17
C ILE A 271 9.38 -16.29 2.41
N ASP A 272 10.58 -16.72 2.04
CA ASP A 272 11.39 -16.05 1.04
C ASP A 272 10.89 -16.35 -0.38
N ARG A 273 11.53 -15.73 -1.40
CA ARG A 273 11.17 -15.91 -2.82
C ARG A 273 11.41 -17.32 -3.36
N HIS A 274 12.12 -18.17 -2.63
CA HIS A 274 12.34 -19.57 -2.96
C HIS A 274 11.34 -20.50 -2.26
N GLY A 275 10.46 -19.96 -1.40
CA GLY A 275 9.48 -20.71 -0.63
C GLY A 275 10.02 -21.29 0.67
N ASN A 276 11.25 -20.93 1.07
CA ASN A 276 11.79 -21.33 2.36
C ASN A 276 11.15 -20.50 3.45
N ARG A 277 10.87 -21.10 4.61
CA ARG A 277 10.38 -20.37 5.78
C ARG A 277 11.40 -19.30 6.17
N ALA A 278 10.95 -18.05 6.19
CA ALA A 278 11.75 -16.90 6.53
C ALA A 278 11.73 -16.69 8.05
N PHE A 279 12.95 -16.64 8.62
CA PHE A 279 13.32 -16.36 10.02
C PHE A 279 12.53 -17.09 11.12
N ASP A 280 13.16 -17.23 12.27
CA ASP A 280 12.47 -17.56 13.51
C ASP A 280 12.44 -16.30 14.35
N THR A 281 11.26 -15.80 14.68
CA THR A 281 11.10 -14.61 15.50
C THR A 281 11.49 -14.86 16.97
N GLY A 282 11.82 -16.11 17.34
CA GLY A 282 12.10 -16.51 18.72
C GLY A 282 10.91 -16.31 19.66
N LEU A 283 9.72 -16.11 19.09
CA LEU A 283 8.50 -15.87 19.84
C LEU A 283 8.01 -17.20 20.40
N TYR A 284 7.74 -17.21 21.70
CA TYR A 284 7.01 -18.31 22.32
C TYR A 284 5.51 -18.22 21.96
N GLU A 285 5.04 -17.03 21.61
CA GLU A 285 3.69 -16.72 21.17
C GLU A 285 3.39 -17.22 19.74
N LYS A 286 2.14 -17.69 19.53
CA LYS A 286 1.71 -18.10 18.20
C LYS A 286 1.49 -16.86 17.32
N MET A 287 2.18 -16.78 16.18
CA MET A 287 1.90 -15.77 15.17
C MET A 287 0.53 -16.04 14.55
N CYS A 288 -0.35 -15.05 14.61
CA CYS A 288 -1.72 -15.18 14.14
C CYS A 288 -1.89 -14.59 12.75
N GLN A 289 -1.41 -13.36 12.56
CA GLN A 289 -1.54 -12.60 11.31
C GLN A 289 -0.37 -11.64 11.18
N SER A 290 -0.09 -11.21 9.95
CA SER A 290 0.85 -10.13 9.71
C SER A 290 0.41 -9.29 8.52
N ARG A 291 0.80 -8.01 8.53
CA ARG A 291 0.82 -7.19 7.32
C ARG A 291 1.99 -7.65 6.43
N ALA A 292 1.91 -7.33 5.14
CA ALA A 292 3.07 -7.44 4.28
C ALA A 292 4.24 -6.64 4.87
N PHE A 293 5.47 -7.04 4.55
CA PHE A 293 6.62 -6.18 4.82
C PHE A 293 6.41 -4.88 4.06
N VAL A 294 6.44 -3.77 4.75
CA VAL A 294 6.47 -2.46 4.14
C VAL A 294 7.69 -1.80 4.70
N ASN A 295 8.55 -1.32 3.83
CA ASN A 295 9.65 -0.50 4.27
C ASN A 295 10.58 -1.28 5.24
N GLY A 296 10.93 -2.52 4.91
CA GLY A 296 11.88 -3.35 5.67
C GLY A 296 11.36 -3.96 6.97
N ALA A 297 10.10 -3.70 7.36
CA ALA A 297 9.49 -4.28 8.54
C ALA A 297 8.07 -4.79 8.30
N ALA A 298 7.66 -5.79 9.07
CA ALA A 298 6.29 -6.27 9.10
C ALA A 298 5.67 -6.05 10.47
N LEU A 299 4.43 -5.54 10.49
CA LEU A 299 3.60 -5.51 11.68
C LEU A 299 2.95 -6.88 11.84
N MET A 300 3.19 -7.53 12.97
CA MET A 300 2.65 -8.84 13.30
C MET A 300 1.70 -8.75 14.49
N SER A 301 0.65 -9.55 14.43
CA SER A 301 -0.24 -9.83 15.55
C SER A 301 0.13 -11.19 16.14
N ILE A 302 0.46 -11.19 17.43
CA ILE A 302 0.87 -12.39 18.16
C ILE A 302 -0.11 -12.66 19.31
N SER A 303 -0.41 -13.93 19.56
CA SER A 303 -1.28 -14.34 20.67
C SER A 303 -0.43 -14.88 21.83
N PRO A 304 -0.64 -14.41 23.08
CA PRO A 304 -0.03 -15.02 24.26
C PRO A 304 -0.29 -16.53 24.29
N ALA A 305 0.71 -17.32 24.67
CA ALA A 305 0.76 -18.79 24.47
C ALA A 305 -0.45 -19.61 24.96
N ASN A 306 -1.32 -19.04 25.81
CA ASN A 306 -2.53 -19.69 26.34
C ASN A 306 -3.85 -19.21 25.69
N ARG A 307 -3.80 -18.41 24.62
CA ARG A 307 -4.98 -17.96 23.88
C ARG A 307 -4.87 -18.37 22.41
N GLY A 308 -5.93 -18.92 21.85
CA GLY A 308 -6.02 -19.20 20.42
C GLY A 308 -6.02 -17.91 19.60
N CYS A 309 -5.61 -17.98 18.33
CA CYS A 309 -5.76 -16.86 17.41
C CYS A 309 -7.26 -16.61 17.15
N ASN A 310 -7.76 -15.44 17.54
CA ASN A 310 -9.12 -15.02 17.17
C ASN A 310 -9.15 -14.74 15.65
N PRO A 311 -10.12 -15.28 14.88
CA PRO A 311 -10.24 -15.00 13.44
C PRO A 311 -10.58 -13.53 13.18
N TYR A 312 -9.56 -12.69 12.97
CA TYR A 312 -9.73 -11.35 12.42
C TYR A 312 -9.64 -11.35 10.89
N ARG A 313 -10.27 -10.35 10.29
CA ARG A 313 -10.07 -9.94 8.90
C ARG A 313 -9.30 -8.62 8.97
N LEU A 314 -8.08 -8.57 8.45
CA LEU A 314 -7.40 -7.30 8.17
C LEU A 314 -8.31 -6.52 7.21
N VAL A 315 -8.98 -5.47 7.69
CA VAL A 315 -9.76 -4.57 6.84
C VAL A 315 -8.88 -3.37 6.56
N GLU A 316 -8.46 -3.25 5.29
CA GLU A 316 -7.96 -2.01 4.67
C GLU A 316 -6.86 -1.27 5.44
N ASP A 317 -5.61 -1.77 5.41
CA ASP A 317 -4.37 -1.07 5.87
C ASP A 317 -4.36 -0.45 7.28
N ILE A 318 -5.46 -0.58 8.01
CA ILE A 318 -5.71 -0.02 9.32
C ILE A 318 -5.85 -1.21 10.25
N VAL A 319 -4.90 -1.35 11.19
CA VAL A 319 -5.03 -2.37 12.22
C VAL A 319 -6.12 -1.92 13.21
N LEU A 320 -7.35 -2.34 12.95
CA LEU A 320 -8.41 -2.37 13.95
C LEU A 320 -8.07 -3.49 14.93
N VAL A 321 -7.18 -3.19 15.89
CA VAL A 321 -6.90 -4.10 17.00
C VAL A 321 -8.13 -4.16 17.88
N GLU A 322 -8.83 -5.29 17.89
CA GLU A 322 -9.63 -5.69 19.04
C GLU A 322 -8.79 -6.57 19.99
N ASP A 323 -8.67 -6.05 21.21
CA ASP A 323 -8.61 -6.58 22.57
C ASP A 323 -7.90 -7.89 22.97
N THR A 324 -7.38 -8.76 22.08
CA THR A 324 -6.73 -10.02 22.52
C THR A 324 -5.28 -10.28 22.12
N ASN A 325 -4.77 -9.60 21.08
CA ASN A 325 -3.43 -9.87 20.54
C ASN A 325 -2.48 -8.71 20.81
N LEU A 326 -1.18 -9.02 20.96
CA LEU A 326 -0.12 -8.02 21.00
C LEU A 326 0.37 -7.71 19.60
N LEU A 327 0.76 -6.46 19.37
CA LEU A 327 1.44 -6.05 18.16
C LEU A 327 2.96 -6.01 18.35
N VAL A 328 3.68 -6.52 17.36
CA VAL A 328 5.14 -6.42 17.28
C VAL A 328 5.56 -6.00 15.89
N TYR A 329 6.61 -5.20 15.80
CA TYR A 329 7.32 -4.98 14.54
C TYR A 329 8.55 -5.86 14.47
N VAL A 330 8.72 -6.50 13.32
CA VAL A 330 9.83 -7.39 13.02
C VAL A 330 10.54 -6.92 11.74
N ASN A 331 11.86 -6.88 11.76
CA ASN A 331 12.66 -6.56 10.58
C ASN A 331 12.91 -7.79 9.69
N ALA A 332 13.56 -7.59 8.54
CA ALA A 332 13.89 -8.67 7.59
C ALA A 332 14.79 -9.79 8.16
N GLN A 333 15.49 -9.53 9.28
CA GLN A 333 16.32 -10.50 9.99
C GLN A 333 15.52 -11.33 11.01
N GLY A 334 14.24 -11.02 11.22
CA GLY A 334 13.41 -11.65 12.23
C GLY A 334 13.53 -11.03 13.62
N GLU A 335 14.26 -9.91 13.76
CA GLU A 335 14.46 -9.23 15.03
C GLU A 335 13.25 -8.35 15.37
N ILE A 336 12.75 -8.48 16.59
CA ILE A 336 11.69 -7.63 17.13
C ILE A 336 12.32 -6.34 17.66
N PHE A 337 12.09 -5.22 16.98
CA PHE A 337 12.57 -3.91 17.42
C PHE A 337 11.50 -3.07 18.12
N TYR A 338 10.24 -3.51 18.08
CA TYR A 338 9.16 -2.91 18.87
C TYR A 338 8.17 -3.98 19.32
N ARG A 339 7.76 -3.89 20.59
CA ARG A 339 6.74 -4.74 21.21
C ARG A 339 5.77 -3.89 22.01
N GLN A 340 4.48 -4.06 21.76
CA GLN A 340 3.43 -3.38 22.52
C GLN A 340 3.43 -3.84 23.99
N ASP A 341 3.28 -2.89 24.91
CA ASP A 341 3.25 -3.14 26.36
C ASP A 341 1.92 -3.81 26.78
N MET A 342 2.00 -4.75 27.74
CA MET A 342 0.86 -5.46 28.31
C MET A 342 -0.02 -4.57 29.20
N GLU A 343 0.55 -3.66 30.01
CA GLU A 343 -0.25 -2.73 30.83
C GLU A 343 -1.05 -1.78 29.94
N GLU A 344 -0.43 -1.34 28.85
CA GLU A 344 -1.09 -0.55 27.82
C GLU A 344 -2.24 -1.31 27.18
N TYR A 345 -2.00 -2.55 26.76
CA TYR A 345 -3.03 -3.43 26.23
C TYR A 345 -4.22 -3.60 27.19
N TYR A 346 -3.97 -3.77 28.49
CA TYR A 346 -5.06 -3.87 29.49
C TYR A 346 -5.77 -2.54 29.76
N SER A 347 -5.09 -1.40 29.64
CA SER A 347 -5.67 -0.07 29.85
C SER A 347 -6.68 0.30 28.75
N ILE A 348 -6.36 -0.05 27.49
CA ILE A 348 -7.25 0.12 26.33
C ILE A 348 -8.50 -0.77 26.51
N ASN A 349 -8.31 -2.00 27.00
CA ASN A 349 -9.37 -2.99 27.17
C ASN A 349 -10.29 -2.74 28.38
N LYS A 350 -9.91 -1.84 29.32
CA LYS A 350 -10.76 -1.46 30.46
C LYS A 350 -11.80 -0.40 30.12
N ILE A 351 -11.57 0.42 29.08
CA ILE A 351 -12.43 1.56 28.73
C ILE A 351 -13.62 1.12 27.84
N ARG A 352 -13.54 -0.04 27.19
CA ARG A 352 -14.54 -0.52 26.21
C ARG A 352 -15.43 -1.67 26.68
N ARG A 353 -15.39 -2.05 27.96
CA ARG A 353 -16.41 -2.95 28.54
C ARG A 353 -17.59 -2.10 29.01
N PRO A 354 -18.80 -2.24 28.44
CA PRO A 354 -20.00 -1.67 29.03
C PRO A 354 -20.30 -2.29 30.40
#